data_AF-A0A7C4Q023-F1
#
_entry.id   AF-A0A7C4Q023-F1
#
_cell.length_a   1.000
_cell.length_b   1.000
_cell.length_c   1.000
_cell.angle_alpha   90.00
_cell.angle_beta   90.00
_cell.angle_gamma   90.00
#
_symmetry.space_group_name_H-M   'P 1'
#
loop_
_entity.id
_entity.type
_entity.pdbx_description
1 polymer ?
#
loop_
_entity_poly.entity_id
_entity_poly.type
_entity_poly.pdbx_seq_one_letter_code
_entity_poly.pdbx_strand_id
1 'polypeptide(L)'
;MKNLYILLIFFLIPYFAHADEFSYFTFSPFTDKYLDLSLVESITQIFYPFDDNINAFRIWIRNENEPSQIKVSLLQDNNLIKSKIFNISAVNQSYLGNEFKLDFGENISIRSGEEYKLKIEHIKGKGLKIFYTSLIQLLQHSEEYSLAENFVGPLYINDSPSSYAINFSLSEKEEDSLPQFKDVKVEVLSPYKAIINFQTNEPVKYKLIYWVSNEENVNVVDFIEYLESCYKPNKCKFEISTKPNSLYIFQIGIKDYWGNLNAYQGTFITPYDPNLSMPTSSPTTSVIQIEDKEPPIITSFNIIELTTTTITIKFTTNEYTLGTFSIYTYTNKLVLAKLSPIFDILHIISSKPVLVPNYKYYAVLKVEDRNNNYTTFRFEFTTSPQGTIKEIFLPTSTPPSDSILQYQPSQQIFQTSTEITKTSEEISQIATQTVKIESKENKYNMDINFNFQNSEITIDIPQAQLGNFILEIYDKDNKLIKRLENIKENKISLRDLYKGIYKIVLVDKNSSEVVFQKDVEINNEPKAMEEQKNNLKKSNIKLPLIFLLIVFIIVFSYFIYKLIQQKR
;
A
#
# COMPACT_ATOMS: atom_id res chain seq x y z
N MET A 1 8.38 -23.91 47.73
CA MET A 1 8.87 -23.90 46.33
C MET A 1 7.97 -24.71 45.38
N LYS A 2 6.66 -24.44 45.33
CA LYS A 2 5.71 -25.11 44.42
C LYS A 2 4.97 -24.17 43.47
N ASN A 3 5.08 -22.85 43.70
CA ASN A 3 4.36 -21.84 42.91
C ASN A 3 5.23 -21.21 41.81
N LEU A 4 6.48 -21.65 41.63
CA LEU A 4 7.39 -21.11 40.60
C LEU A 4 7.34 -21.88 39.26
N TYR A 5 6.73 -23.08 39.23
CA TYR A 5 6.67 -23.90 38.01
C TYR A 5 5.46 -23.59 37.10
N ILE A 6 4.43 -22.90 37.61
CA ILE A 6 3.23 -22.57 36.81
C ILE A 6 3.47 -21.36 35.91
N LEU A 7 4.39 -20.44 36.27
CA LEU A 7 4.72 -19.28 35.44
C LEU A 7 5.59 -19.64 34.21
N LEU A 8 6.37 -20.73 34.28
CA LEU A 8 7.23 -21.16 33.18
C LEU A 8 6.47 -21.88 32.05
N ILE A 9 5.28 -22.42 32.32
CA ILE A 9 4.47 -23.12 31.32
C ILE A 9 3.72 -22.13 30.42
N PHE A 10 3.42 -20.91 30.90
CA PHE A 10 2.85 -19.84 30.06
C PHE A 10 3.86 -19.21 29.08
N PHE A 11 5.16 -19.34 29.34
CA PHE A 11 6.23 -18.90 28.42
C PHE A 11 6.62 -19.96 27.37
N LEU A 12 6.05 -21.16 27.45
CA LEU A 12 6.25 -22.25 26.50
C LEU A 12 5.01 -22.53 25.65
N ILE A 13 4.07 -21.59 25.57
CA ILE A 13 3.14 -21.56 24.44
C ILE A 13 4.01 -21.13 23.26
N PRO A 14 4.37 -22.01 22.30
CA PRO A 14 4.86 -21.51 21.04
C PRO A 14 3.76 -20.59 20.55
N TYR A 15 4.06 -19.30 20.44
CA TYR A 15 3.32 -18.45 19.53
C TYR A 15 3.44 -19.18 18.20
N PHE A 16 2.42 -19.95 17.84
CA PHE A 16 2.18 -20.30 16.46
C PHE A 16 1.90 -18.97 15.80
N ALA A 17 2.98 -18.25 15.47
CA ALA A 17 2.96 -17.29 14.39
C ALA A 17 2.55 -18.13 13.19
N HIS A 18 1.25 -18.14 12.92
CA HIS A 18 0.81 -18.42 11.58
C HIS A 18 1.53 -17.37 10.76
N ALA A 19 2.52 -17.79 9.97
CA ALA A 19 3.14 -16.90 9.00
C ALA A 19 1.98 -16.38 8.16
N ASP A 20 1.69 -15.09 8.31
CA ASP A 20 0.64 -14.44 7.56
C ASP A 20 0.98 -14.59 6.07
N GLU A 21 -0.06 -14.71 5.25
CA GLU A 21 0.06 -14.84 3.81
C GLU A 21 -0.80 -13.74 3.17
N PHE A 22 -0.19 -12.98 2.27
CA PHE A 22 -0.83 -11.88 1.57
C PHE A 22 -1.16 -12.30 0.14
N SER A 23 -2.43 -12.24 -0.24
CA SER A 23 -2.83 -12.44 -1.65
C SER A 23 -2.84 -11.12 -2.39
N TYR A 24 -1.84 -10.90 -3.23
CA TYR A 24 -1.66 -9.66 -3.99
C TYR A 24 -2.37 -9.65 -5.34
N PHE A 25 -2.76 -10.81 -5.87
CA PHE A 25 -3.45 -10.91 -7.15
C PHE A 25 -4.50 -12.02 -7.15
N THR A 26 -5.68 -11.73 -7.72
CA THR A 26 -6.74 -12.73 -7.93
C THR A 26 -7.39 -12.54 -9.29
N PHE A 27 -7.42 -13.61 -10.07
CA PHE A 27 -8.21 -13.76 -11.28
C PHE A 27 -9.24 -14.86 -11.06
N SER A 28 -10.44 -14.49 -10.62
CA SER A 28 -11.53 -15.44 -10.35
C SER A 28 -12.89 -14.84 -10.68
N PRO A 29 -13.18 -14.59 -11.97
CA PRO A 29 -14.53 -14.22 -12.36
C PRO A 29 -15.49 -15.37 -12.09
N PHE A 30 -16.73 -15.05 -11.71
CA PHE A 30 -17.75 -16.03 -11.42
C PHE A 30 -18.11 -16.85 -12.67
N THR A 31 -17.75 -18.14 -12.67
CA THR A 31 -17.96 -19.07 -13.78
C THR A 31 -18.29 -20.47 -13.23
N ASP A 32 -19.19 -21.18 -13.92
CA ASP A 32 -19.49 -22.59 -13.66
C ASP A 32 -18.72 -23.53 -14.60
N LYS A 33 -17.86 -22.97 -15.47
CA LYS A 33 -17.08 -23.72 -16.46
C LYS A 33 -15.85 -24.33 -15.83
N TYR A 34 -15.58 -25.56 -16.23
CA TYR A 34 -14.43 -26.32 -15.75
C TYR A 34 -13.86 -27.21 -16.85
N LEU A 35 -12.58 -27.50 -16.73
CA LEU A 35 -11.85 -28.48 -17.52
C LEU A 35 -11.61 -29.71 -16.67
N ASP A 36 -11.93 -30.89 -17.18
CA ASP A 36 -11.57 -32.15 -16.53
C ASP A 36 -10.10 -32.49 -16.85
N LEU A 37 -9.24 -32.37 -15.84
CA LEU A 37 -7.80 -32.58 -15.98
C LEU A 37 -7.46 -34.04 -16.31
N SER A 38 -8.36 -34.99 -16.02
CA SER A 38 -8.14 -36.41 -16.37
C SER A 38 -8.31 -36.70 -17.86
N LEU A 39 -8.83 -35.75 -18.65
CA LEU A 39 -9.02 -35.86 -20.10
C LEU A 39 -7.92 -35.17 -20.91
N VAL A 40 -6.92 -34.57 -20.25
CA VAL A 40 -5.83 -33.83 -20.87
C VAL A 40 -4.49 -34.27 -20.26
N GLU A 41 -3.41 -34.16 -21.02
CA GLU A 41 -2.06 -34.53 -20.54
C GLU A 41 -1.53 -33.49 -19.57
N SER A 42 -1.63 -32.22 -19.96
CA SER A 42 -1.25 -31.09 -19.11
C SER A 42 -1.96 -29.81 -19.51
N ILE A 43 -2.01 -28.88 -18.57
CA ILE A 43 -2.36 -27.49 -18.82
C ILE A 43 -1.24 -26.57 -18.40
N THR A 44 -1.09 -25.44 -19.09
CA THR A 44 -0.11 -24.42 -18.75
C THR A 44 -0.77 -23.05 -18.73
N GLN A 45 -0.84 -22.43 -17.56
CA GLN A 45 -1.35 -21.06 -17.40
C GLN A 45 -0.19 -20.06 -17.50
N ILE A 46 -0.28 -19.11 -18.43
CA ILE A 46 0.65 -17.96 -18.51
C ILE A 46 0.17 -16.86 -17.56
N PHE A 47 1.08 -16.23 -16.82
CA PHE A 47 0.76 -15.10 -15.96
C PHE A 47 1.97 -14.17 -15.81
N TYR A 48 1.70 -12.93 -15.44
CA TYR A 48 2.69 -11.88 -15.22
C TYR A 48 2.50 -11.39 -13.78
N PRO A 49 3.30 -11.87 -12.82
CA PRO A 49 3.14 -11.49 -11.42
C PRO A 49 3.50 -10.02 -11.24
N PHE A 50 2.75 -9.34 -10.37
CA PHE A 50 3.05 -7.97 -9.95
C PHE A 50 3.55 -7.93 -8.51
N ASP A 51 4.58 -8.72 -8.29
CA ASP A 51 5.27 -8.88 -7.01
C ASP A 51 6.66 -9.47 -7.33
N ASP A 52 7.60 -9.36 -6.40
CA ASP A 52 8.92 -9.97 -6.49
C ASP A 52 8.99 -11.31 -5.75
N ASN A 53 7.89 -11.75 -5.11
CA ASN A 53 7.77 -13.05 -4.49
C ASN A 53 6.48 -13.82 -4.86
N ILE A 54 6.58 -15.15 -4.90
CA ILE A 54 5.43 -16.07 -4.89
C ILE A 54 5.66 -17.16 -3.85
N ASN A 55 4.72 -17.31 -2.92
CA ASN A 55 4.65 -18.46 -2.04
C ASN A 55 3.73 -19.57 -2.56
N ALA A 56 2.54 -19.19 -3.01
CA ALA A 56 1.49 -20.14 -3.34
C ALA A 56 0.61 -19.67 -4.49
N PHE A 57 0.04 -20.66 -5.18
CA PHE A 57 -1.07 -20.46 -6.10
C PHE A 57 -2.31 -21.05 -5.46
N ARG A 58 -3.43 -20.35 -5.50
CA ARG A 58 -4.72 -20.95 -5.15
C ARG A 58 -5.51 -21.12 -6.43
N ILE A 59 -6.07 -22.32 -6.63
CA ILE A 59 -6.88 -22.65 -7.81
C ILE A 59 -8.24 -23.14 -7.36
N TRP A 60 -9.25 -22.93 -8.19
CA TRP A 60 -10.60 -23.43 -7.92
C TRP A 60 -10.79 -24.79 -8.57
N ILE A 61 -11.13 -25.78 -7.75
CA ILE A 61 -11.24 -27.16 -8.18
C ILE A 61 -12.55 -27.82 -7.74
N ARG A 62 -12.90 -28.90 -8.43
CA ARG A 62 -13.91 -29.86 -7.99
C ARG A 62 -13.32 -31.27 -8.15
N ASN A 63 -13.35 -32.06 -7.08
CA ASN A 63 -12.75 -33.39 -7.06
C ASN A 63 -13.66 -34.34 -6.25
N GLU A 64 -14.77 -34.76 -6.83
CA GLU A 64 -15.87 -35.45 -6.12
C GLU A 64 -15.70 -36.97 -6.04
N ASN A 65 -15.03 -37.56 -7.04
CA ASN A 65 -15.06 -39.01 -7.23
C ASN A 65 -14.02 -39.72 -6.35
N GLU A 66 -12.75 -39.31 -6.45
CA GLU A 66 -11.64 -39.96 -5.78
C GLU A 66 -10.48 -38.98 -5.53
N PRO A 67 -9.57 -39.28 -4.58
CA PRO A 67 -8.36 -38.52 -4.41
C PRO A 67 -7.53 -38.49 -5.70
N SER A 68 -7.07 -37.31 -6.07
CA SER A 68 -6.29 -37.06 -7.28
C SER A 68 -4.87 -36.62 -6.92
N GLN A 69 -3.94 -36.80 -7.85
CA GLN A 69 -2.56 -36.37 -7.71
C GLN A 69 -2.14 -35.60 -8.97
N ILE A 70 -1.57 -34.43 -8.76
CA ILE A 70 -1.06 -33.56 -9.81
C ILE A 70 0.39 -33.17 -9.54
N LYS A 71 1.16 -32.94 -10.60
CA LYS A 71 2.46 -32.29 -10.52
C LYS A 71 2.33 -30.88 -11.05
N VAL A 72 2.80 -29.92 -10.26
CA VAL A 72 2.77 -28.51 -10.61
C VAL A 72 4.20 -28.03 -10.75
N SER A 73 4.47 -27.32 -11.84
CA SER A 73 5.79 -26.78 -12.16
C SER A 73 5.68 -25.30 -12.50
N LEU A 74 6.47 -24.47 -11.81
CA LEU A 74 6.66 -23.06 -12.11
C LEU A 74 7.86 -22.91 -13.05
N LEU A 75 7.64 -22.23 -14.17
CA LEU A 75 8.60 -22.07 -15.25
C LEU A 75 8.78 -20.59 -15.61
N GLN A 76 9.97 -20.21 -16.06
CA GLN A 76 10.28 -18.95 -16.72
C GLN A 76 11.11 -19.26 -17.97
N ASP A 77 10.71 -18.74 -19.13
CA ASP A 77 11.34 -19.07 -20.43
C ASP A 77 11.49 -20.59 -20.68
N ASN A 78 10.49 -21.36 -20.24
CA ASN A 78 10.47 -22.83 -20.22
C ASN A 78 11.55 -23.51 -19.33
N ASN A 79 12.36 -22.73 -18.61
CA ASN A 79 13.26 -23.24 -17.59
C ASN A 79 12.51 -23.51 -16.29
N LEU A 80 12.79 -24.64 -15.66
CA LEU A 80 12.16 -25.02 -14.39
C LEU A 80 12.74 -24.21 -13.23
N ILE A 81 11.86 -23.47 -12.53
CA ILE A 81 12.19 -22.78 -11.29
C ILE A 81 11.90 -23.71 -10.11
N LYS A 82 10.67 -24.22 -10.02
CA LYS A 82 10.22 -25.08 -8.92
C LYS A 82 9.19 -26.09 -9.40
N SER A 83 9.21 -27.30 -8.82
CA SER A 83 8.17 -28.31 -9.05
C SER A 83 7.79 -29.00 -7.74
N LYS A 84 6.51 -29.37 -7.61
CA LYS A 84 6.00 -30.12 -6.46
C LYS A 84 4.81 -30.97 -6.86
N ILE A 85 4.69 -32.16 -6.24
CA ILE A 85 3.54 -33.04 -6.39
C ILE A 85 2.55 -32.72 -5.28
N PHE A 86 1.28 -32.55 -5.65
CA PHE A 86 0.18 -32.25 -4.74
C PHE A 86 -0.83 -33.40 -4.73
N ASN A 87 -1.24 -33.80 -3.52
CA ASN A 87 -2.32 -34.75 -3.30
C ASN A 87 -3.60 -33.96 -3.01
N ILE A 88 -4.63 -34.19 -3.80
CA ILE A 88 -5.91 -33.52 -3.73
C ILE A 88 -6.93 -34.52 -3.19
N SER A 89 -7.41 -34.29 -1.97
CA SER A 89 -8.46 -35.11 -1.38
C SER A 89 -9.77 -35.01 -2.17
N ALA A 90 -10.61 -36.03 -2.04
CA ALA A 90 -11.99 -35.90 -2.50
C ALA A 90 -12.70 -34.83 -1.66
N VAL A 91 -13.43 -33.93 -2.31
CA VAL A 91 -14.15 -32.81 -1.69
C VAL A 91 -15.62 -32.86 -2.08
N ASN A 92 -16.48 -32.42 -1.16
CA ASN A 92 -17.93 -32.35 -1.42
C ASN A 92 -18.25 -31.40 -2.58
N GLN A 93 -19.36 -31.68 -3.25
CA GLN A 93 -19.84 -30.91 -4.39
C GLN A 93 -20.07 -29.44 -4.01
N SER A 94 -19.38 -28.55 -4.71
CA SER A 94 -19.56 -27.10 -4.66
C SER A 94 -19.79 -26.60 -6.09
N TYR A 95 -20.87 -25.86 -6.30
CA TYR A 95 -21.23 -25.29 -7.60
C TYR A 95 -20.13 -24.35 -8.14
N LEU A 96 -19.45 -23.63 -7.26
CA LEU A 96 -18.36 -22.69 -7.60
C LEU A 96 -16.96 -23.29 -7.41
N GLY A 97 -16.88 -24.58 -7.12
CA GLY A 97 -15.62 -25.23 -6.76
C GLY A 97 -15.18 -24.93 -5.32
N ASN A 98 -14.07 -25.52 -4.94
CA ASN A 98 -13.37 -25.29 -3.68
C ASN A 98 -12.00 -24.73 -4.01
N GLU A 99 -11.56 -23.73 -3.26
CA GLU A 99 -10.20 -23.21 -3.37
C GLU A 99 -9.21 -24.26 -2.86
N PHE A 100 -8.16 -24.52 -3.64
CA PHE A 100 -7.08 -25.43 -3.31
C PHE A 100 -5.74 -24.72 -3.41
N LYS A 101 -5.00 -24.73 -2.31
CA LYS A 101 -3.70 -24.08 -2.19
C LYS A 101 -2.57 -24.98 -2.67
N LEU A 102 -1.89 -24.55 -3.71
CA LEU A 102 -0.62 -25.07 -4.22
C LEU A 102 0.54 -24.35 -3.52
N ASP A 103 0.79 -24.73 -2.26
CA ASP A 103 1.88 -24.16 -1.44
C ASP A 103 3.23 -24.80 -1.79
N PHE A 104 4.19 -24.00 -2.28
CA PHE A 104 5.54 -24.48 -2.58
C PHE A 104 6.42 -24.64 -1.32
N GLY A 105 6.00 -24.09 -0.18
CA GLY A 105 6.63 -24.20 1.13
C GLY A 105 7.56 -23.03 1.50
N GLU A 106 7.94 -22.20 0.53
CA GLU A 106 8.87 -21.08 0.67
C GLU A 106 8.46 -19.92 -0.25
N ASN A 107 8.99 -18.71 -0.01
CA ASN A 107 8.89 -17.62 -0.98
C ASN A 107 9.87 -17.88 -2.12
N ILE A 108 9.34 -17.97 -3.34
CA ILE A 108 10.09 -18.08 -4.57
C ILE A 108 10.31 -16.66 -5.09
N SER A 109 11.57 -16.22 -5.13
CA SER A 109 11.92 -14.94 -5.73
C SER A 109 11.67 -14.98 -7.23
N ILE A 110 10.93 -13.98 -7.71
CA ILE A 110 10.56 -13.75 -9.10
C ILE A 110 10.83 -12.29 -9.45
N ARG A 111 10.58 -11.92 -10.71
CA ARG A 111 10.67 -10.52 -11.15
C ARG A 111 9.29 -10.04 -11.54
N SER A 112 8.84 -8.96 -10.89
CA SER A 112 7.61 -8.29 -11.23
C SER A 112 7.55 -7.88 -12.71
N GLY A 113 6.51 -8.37 -13.38
CA GLY A 113 6.19 -8.05 -14.77
C GLY A 113 6.76 -8.97 -15.84
N GLU A 114 7.59 -9.94 -15.48
CA GLU A 114 8.11 -10.94 -16.42
C GLU A 114 7.07 -12.04 -16.68
N GLU A 115 7.19 -12.75 -17.80
CA GLU A 115 6.31 -13.89 -18.10
C GLU A 115 6.70 -15.12 -17.28
N TYR A 116 5.73 -15.70 -16.59
CA TYR A 116 5.86 -16.99 -15.91
C TYR A 116 4.76 -17.96 -16.35
N LYS A 117 5.04 -19.26 -16.18
CA LYS A 117 4.11 -20.33 -16.55
C LYS A 117 3.90 -21.30 -15.40
N LEU A 118 2.64 -21.56 -15.08
CA LEU A 118 2.22 -22.61 -14.16
C LEU A 118 1.77 -23.83 -14.97
N LYS A 119 2.62 -24.85 -15.07
CA LYS A 119 2.30 -26.12 -15.72
C LYS A 119 1.72 -27.10 -14.70
N ILE A 120 0.53 -27.64 -14.97
CA ILE A 120 -0.14 -28.65 -14.16
C ILE A 120 -0.29 -29.93 -14.99
N GLU A 121 0.33 -31.00 -14.50
CA GLU A 121 0.34 -32.33 -15.13
C GLU A 121 -0.48 -33.29 -14.27
N HIS A 122 -1.43 -34.01 -14.88
CA HIS A 122 -2.21 -35.01 -14.18
C HIS A 122 -1.39 -36.29 -13.97
N ILE A 123 -1.30 -36.79 -12.74
CA ILE A 123 -0.59 -38.04 -12.43
C ILE A 123 -1.59 -39.19 -12.23
N LYS A 124 -2.58 -38.99 -11.36
CA LYS A 124 -3.51 -40.04 -10.93
C LYS A 124 -4.85 -39.45 -10.48
N GLY A 125 -5.91 -40.23 -10.61
CA GLY A 125 -7.26 -39.87 -10.20
C GLY A 125 -8.18 -39.71 -11.42
N LYS A 126 -9.46 -39.45 -11.17
CA LYS A 126 -10.46 -39.18 -12.21
C LYS A 126 -11.41 -38.09 -11.76
N GLY A 127 -11.76 -37.22 -12.70
CA GLY A 127 -12.76 -36.17 -12.48
C GLY A 127 -12.25 -34.99 -11.64
N LEU A 128 -10.93 -34.78 -11.57
CA LEU A 128 -10.37 -33.53 -11.07
C LEU A 128 -10.67 -32.43 -12.08
N LYS A 129 -11.58 -31.54 -11.72
CA LYS A 129 -12.03 -30.43 -12.55
C LYS A 129 -11.38 -29.14 -12.07
N ILE A 130 -10.78 -28.38 -12.98
CA ILE A 130 -10.21 -27.04 -12.71
C ILE A 130 -11.10 -26.00 -13.36
N PHE A 131 -11.54 -25.01 -12.59
CA PHE A 131 -12.40 -23.94 -13.09
C PHE A 131 -11.62 -22.96 -13.96
N TYR A 132 -12.25 -22.51 -15.04
CA TYR A 132 -11.68 -21.54 -15.97
C TYR A 132 -12.74 -20.58 -16.47
N THR A 133 -12.28 -19.45 -17.00
CA THR A 133 -13.11 -18.42 -17.61
C THR A 133 -12.56 -18.01 -18.97
N SER A 134 -13.36 -17.29 -19.75
CA SER A 134 -12.86 -16.65 -20.96
C SER A 134 -11.95 -15.47 -20.61
N LEU A 135 -10.83 -15.36 -21.33
CA LEU A 135 -9.99 -14.16 -21.30
C LEU A 135 -10.65 -12.96 -21.97
N ILE A 136 -11.65 -13.20 -22.82
CA ILE A 136 -12.45 -12.14 -23.42
C ILE A 136 -13.38 -11.58 -22.34
N GLN A 137 -12.88 -10.61 -21.58
CA GLN A 137 -13.70 -9.86 -20.63
C GLN A 137 -14.31 -8.65 -21.33
N LEU A 138 -15.60 -8.44 -21.13
CA LEU A 138 -16.28 -7.23 -21.59
C LEU A 138 -15.78 -6.06 -20.74
N LEU A 139 -15.04 -5.13 -21.35
CA LEU A 139 -14.72 -3.84 -20.73
C LEU A 139 -16.02 -3.16 -20.32
N GLN A 140 -16.15 -2.79 -19.04
CA GLN A 140 -17.27 -1.97 -18.61
C GLN A 140 -17.07 -0.53 -19.10
N HIS A 141 -18.16 0.19 -19.34
CA HIS A 141 -18.27 1.41 -20.16
C HIS A 141 -17.13 2.45 -20.07
N SER A 142 -16.48 2.60 -18.91
CA SER A 142 -15.42 3.58 -18.63
C SER A 142 -14.03 2.98 -18.40
N GLU A 143 -13.87 1.65 -18.48
CA GLU A 143 -12.56 1.00 -18.36
C GLU A 143 -11.85 1.05 -19.71
N GLU A 144 -10.73 1.77 -19.77
CA GLU A 144 -9.91 1.84 -20.98
C GLU A 144 -9.14 0.53 -21.26
N TYR A 145 -8.92 -0.30 -20.23
CA TYR A 145 -8.17 -1.56 -20.30
C TYR A 145 -8.72 -2.58 -19.30
N SER A 146 -8.66 -3.88 -19.63
CA SER A 146 -8.96 -4.94 -18.67
C SER A 146 -7.71 -5.18 -17.83
N LEU A 147 -7.83 -5.14 -16.50
CA LEU A 147 -6.75 -5.53 -15.59
C LEU A 147 -6.22 -6.93 -15.92
N ALA A 148 -7.09 -7.85 -16.38
CA ALA A 148 -6.70 -9.22 -16.73
C ALA A 148 -5.72 -9.30 -17.91
N GLU A 149 -5.81 -8.41 -18.90
CA GLU A 149 -4.96 -8.45 -20.10
C GLU A 149 -3.48 -8.27 -19.80
N ASN A 150 -3.15 -7.57 -18.70
CA ASN A 150 -1.75 -7.31 -18.32
C ASN A 150 -1.15 -8.35 -17.37
N PHE A 151 -1.99 -9.15 -16.71
CA PHE A 151 -1.55 -10.11 -15.67
C PHE A 151 -1.78 -11.57 -16.03
N VAL A 152 -2.69 -11.85 -16.97
CA VAL A 152 -3.14 -13.21 -17.28
C VAL A 152 -3.04 -13.47 -18.77
N GLY A 153 -2.22 -14.45 -19.15
CA GLY A 153 -2.11 -14.94 -20.51
C GLY A 153 -3.02 -16.13 -20.80
N PRO A 154 -3.01 -16.64 -22.05
CA PRO A 154 -3.80 -17.80 -22.44
C PRO A 154 -3.41 -19.06 -21.69
N LEU A 155 -4.44 -19.86 -21.38
CA LEU A 155 -4.30 -21.24 -20.94
C LEU A 155 -3.95 -22.11 -22.15
N TYR A 156 -2.87 -22.87 -22.05
CA TYR A 156 -2.52 -23.91 -23.00
C TYR A 156 -3.06 -25.24 -22.52
N ILE A 157 -3.70 -25.99 -23.41
CA ILE A 157 -4.21 -27.34 -23.15
C ILE A 157 -3.46 -28.27 -24.11
N ASN A 158 -2.66 -29.20 -23.58
CA ASN A 158 -1.76 -30.04 -24.37
C ASN A 158 -0.94 -29.22 -25.39
N ASP A 159 -0.30 -28.15 -24.89
CA ASP A 159 0.52 -27.20 -25.66
C ASP A 159 -0.22 -26.42 -26.77
N SER A 160 -1.54 -26.56 -26.87
CA SER A 160 -2.38 -25.76 -27.77
C SER A 160 -2.94 -24.55 -27.03
N PRO A 161 -2.75 -23.31 -27.53
CA PRO A 161 -3.29 -22.12 -26.89
C PRO A 161 -4.82 -22.11 -26.94
N SER A 162 -5.45 -21.52 -25.93
CA SER A 162 -6.90 -21.32 -25.86
C SER A 162 -7.26 -19.87 -25.54
N SER A 163 -8.53 -19.51 -25.64
CA SER A 163 -9.08 -18.20 -25.25
C SER A 163 -9.53 -18.15 -23.79
N TYR A 164 -8.96 -19.02 -22.94
CA TYR A 164 -9.37 -19.19 -21.55
C TYR A 164 -8.19 -18.94 -20.60
N ALA A 165 -8.50 -18.74 -19.32
CA ALA A 165 -7.56 -18.78 -18.23
C ALA A 165 -8.19 -19.48 -17.03
N ILE A 166 -7.40 -20.25 -16.28
CA ILE A 166 -7.90 -20.86 -15.04
C ILE A 166 -8.23 -19.79 -14.01
N ASN A 167 -9.13 -20.07 -13.09
CA ASN A 167 -9.32 -19.21 -11.93
C ASN A 167 -8.17 -19.44 -10.95
N PHE A 168 -7.42 -18.39 -10.62
CA PHE A 168 -6.30 -18.48 -9.68
C PHE A 168 -6.09 -17.20 -8.87
N SER A 169 -5.42 -17.34 -7.73
CA SER A 169 -4.81 -16.22 -7.01
C SER A 169 -3.35 -16.51 -6.69
N LEU A 170 -2.58 -15.44 -6.56
CA LEU A 170 -1.19 -15.45 -6.16
C LEU A 170 -1.07 -14.86 -4.76
N SER A 171 -0.12 -15.40 -4.00
CA SER A 171 0.17 -14.92 -2.66
C SER A 171 1.64 -15.07 -2.31
N GLU A 172 2.09 -14.23 -1.39
CA GLU A 172 3.40 -14.26 -0.77
C GLU A 172 3.29 -14.40 0.76
N LYS A 173 4.40 -14.74 1.41
CA LYS A 173 4.55 -14.70 2.87
C LYS A 173 5.47 -13.56 3.28
N GLU A 174 5.51 -13.29 4.58
CA GLU A 174 6.41 -12.31 5.20
C GLU A 174 7.83 -12.36 4.63
N GLU A 175 8.32 -11.17 4.29
CA GLU A 175 9.59 -10.93 3.64
C GLU A 175 10.12 -9.54 4.06
N ASP A 176 11.43 -9.29 3.85
CA ASP A 176 12.14 -8.09 4.34
C ASP A 176 12.64 -7.18 3.21
N SER A 177 12.28 -7.48 1.96
CA SER A 177 12.70 -6.71 0.79
C SER A 177 11.91 -5.41 0.69
N LEU A 178 12.58 -4.38 0.21
CA LEU A 178 11.98 -3.05 0.13
C LEU A 178 11.22 -2.91 -1.20
N PRO A 179 10.00 -2.34 -1.20
CA PRO A 179 9.33 -2.01 -2.44
C PRO A 179 10.15 -1.02 -3.28
N GLN A 180 10.14 -1.18 -4.59
CA GLN A 180 10.99 -0.46 -5.52
C GLN A 180 10.19 0.47 -6.44
N PHE A 181 10.66 1.71 -6.58
CA PHE A 181 10.12 2.67 -7.54
C PHE A 181 10.53 2.32 -8.98
N LYS A 182 9.63 2.57 -9.92
CA LYS A 182 9.86 2.58 -11.37
C LYS A 182 9.25 3.85 -11.99
N ASP A 183 9.89 4.39 -13.01
CA ASP A 183 9.35 5.48 -13.85
C ASP A 183 8.74 6.69 -13.10
N VAL A 184 9.39 7.17 -12.03
CA VAL A 184 8.95 8.38 -11.33
C VAL A 184 9.08 9.59 -12.27
N LYS A 185 7.98 10.31 -12.49
CA LYS A 185 7.90 11.45 -13.40
C LYS A 185 7.02 12.55 -12.81
N VAL A 186 7.40 13.79 -13.08
CA VAL A 186 6.61 14.98 -12.76
C VAL A 186 6.11 15.62 -14.05
N GLU A 187 4.81 15.83 -14.14
CA GLU A 187 4.14 16.53 -15.23
C GLU A 187 3.58 17.85 -14.70
N VAL A 188 4.20 18.96 -15.11
CA VAL A 188 3.74 20.30 -14.74
C VAL A 188 2.67 20.73 -15.74
N LEU A 189 1.42 20.69 -15.33
CA LEU A 189 0.27 20.99 -16.19
C LEU A 189 0.03 22.49 -16.34
N SER A 190 0.33 23.26 -15.29
CA SER A 190 0.21 24.72 -15.27
C SER A 190 1.11 25.30 -14.16
N PRO A 191 1.26 26.64 -14.07
CA PRO A 191 1.92 27.27 -12.91
C PRO A 191 1.34 26.86 -11.56
N TYR A 192 0.08 26.40 -11.54
CA TYR A 192 -0.71 26.13 -10.35
C TYR A 192 -1.01 24.65 -10.11
N LYS A 193 -0.59 23.76 -11.01
CA LYS A 193 -0.88 22.33 -10.91
C LYS A 193 0.25 21.49 -11.49
N ALA A 194 0.68 20.50 -10.71
CA ALA A 194 1.57 19.44 -11.16
C ALA A 194 1.02 18.07 -10.77
N ILE A 195 1.42 17.04 -11.51
CA ILE A 195 1.12 15.64 -11.23
C ILE A 195 2.44 14.89 -11.08
N ILE A 196 2.56 14.14 -9.99
CA ILE A 196 3.70 13.24 -9.76
C ILE A 196 3.19 11.82 -9.97
N ASN A 197 3.72 11.12 -10.97
CA ASN A 197 3.35 9.77 -11.33
C ASN A 197 4.51 8.81 -11.07
N PHE A 198 4.24 7.59 -10.60
CA PHE A 198 5.25 6.55 -10.45
C PHE A 198 4.63 5.15 -10.54
N GLN A 199 5.49 4.15 -10.72
CA GLN A 199 5.15 2.73 -10.69
C GLN A 199 5.95 2.04 -9.58
N THR A 200 5.50 0.85 -9.21
CA THR A 200 6.19 -0.02 -8.26
C THR A 200 6.42 -1.41 -8.85
N ASN A 201 7.14 -2.27 -8.12
CA ASN A 201 7.31 -3.71 -8.36
C ASN A 201 6.21 -4.54 -7.68
N GLU A 202 5.54 -4.01 -6.66
CA GLU A 202 4.53 -4.70 -5.86
C GLU A 202 3.43 -3.73 -5.40
N PRO A 203 2.30 -4.22 -4.83
CA PRO A 203 1.26 -3.34 -4.28
C PRO A 203 1.78 -2.57 -3.07
N VAL A 204 1.53 -1.26 -3.04
CA VAL A 204 2.03 -0.37 -1.98
C VAL A 204 0.98 0.60 -1.45
N LYS A 205 1.16 1.01 -0.20
CA LYS A 205 0.65 2.27 0.33
C LYS A 205 1.67 3.34 0.03
N TYR A 206 1.22 4.53 -0.33
CA TYR A 206 2.13 5.63 -0.64
C TYR A 206 1.72 6.93 0.02
N LYS A 207 2.71 7.78 0.30
CA LYS A 207 2.57 9.13 0.88
C LYS A 207 3.47 10.13 0.17
N LEU A 208 3.13 11.42 0.23
CA LEU A 208 3.91 12.50 -0.36
C LEU A 208 4.22 13.56 0.69
N ILE A 209 5.47 14.00 0.71
CA ILE A 209 5.91 15.18 1.45
C ILE A 209 6.47 16.15 0.41
N TYR A 210 6.04 17.41 0.40
CA TYR A 210 6.55 18.38 -0.57
C TYR A 210 6.54 19.81 -0.03
N TRP A 211 7.50 20.62 -0.47
CA TRP A 211 7.66 22.02 -0.04
C TRP A 211 8.34 22.84 -1.12
N VAL A 212 8.22 24.16 -1.03
CA VAL A 212 9.00 25.07 -1.88
C VAL A 212 10.36 25.26 -1.23
N SER A 213 11.45 25.19 -2.01
CA SER A 213 12.82 25.12 -1.48
C SER A 213 13.23 26.30 -0.58
N ASN A 214 12.56 27.45 -0.70
CA ASN A 214 12.80 28.65 0.10
C ASN A 214 11.73 28.91 1.18
N GLU A 215 10.81 27.96 1.40
CA GLU A 215 9.76 28.05 2.42
C GLU A 215 10.00 27.01 3.52
N GLU A 216 9.74 27.39 4.77
CA GLU A 216 9.82 26.47 5.92
C GLU A 216 8.60 25.53 6.01
N ASN A 217 7.51 25.87 5.34
CA ASN A 217 6.26 25.12 5.40
C ASN A 217 6.33 23.87 4.52
N VAL A 218 6.09 22.71 5.15
CA VAL A 218 6.04 21.41 4.49
C VAL A 218 4.61 20.92 4.36
N ASN A 219 4.23 20.48 3.17
CA ASN A 219 2.96 19.84 2.91
C ASN A 219 3.12 18.32 3.01
N VAL A 220 2.16 17.67 3.66
CA VAL A 220 2.15 16.21 3.85
C VAL A 220 0.82 15.66 3.39
N VAL A 221 0.86 14.73 2.44
CA VAL A 221 -0.22 13.81 2.09
C VAL A 221 0.15 12.48 2.74
N ASP A 222 -0.62 12.06 3.74
CA ASP A 222 -0.33 10.83 4.48
C ASP A 222 -0.59 9.57 3.64
N PHE A 223 -0.21 8.41 4.17
CA PHE A 223 -0.40 7.13 3.51
C PHE A 223 -1.87 6.88 3.18
N ILE A 224 -2.13 6.41 1.96
CA ILE A 224 -3.43 5.86 1.59
C ILE A 224 -3.78 4.65 2.48
N GLU A 225 -5.08 4.44 2.74
CA GLU A 225 -5.53 3.43 3.69
C GLU A 225 -5.45 1.99 3.13
N TYR A 226 -5.49 1.84 1.81
CA TYR A 226 -5.47 0.56 1.08
C TYR A 226 -4.15 0.37 0.31
N LEU A 227 -3.83 -0.86 -0.08
CA LEU A 227 -2.73 -1.16 -0.98
C LEU A 227 -3.17 -0.90 -2.42
N GLU A 228 -2.36 -0.16 -3.18
CA GLU A 228 -2.61 0.13 -4.58
C GLU A 228 -1.59 -0.57 -5.47
N SER A 229 -2.09 -1.18 -6.55
CA SER A 229 -1.25 -1.87 -7.52
C SER A 229 -0.85 -0.92 -8.65
N CYS A 230 0.38 -0.37 -8.56
CA CYS A 230 0.89 0.64 -9.47
C CYS A 230 1.79 0.04 -10.56
N TYR A 231 1.16 -0.77 -11.41
CA TYR A 231 1.80 -1.47 -12.52
C TYR A 231 1.15 -1.18 -13.86
N LYS A 232 1.92 -1.28 -14.93
CA LYS A 232 1.50 -1.01 -16.32
C LYS A 232 0.09 -1.55 -16.65
N PRO A 233 -0.77 -0.73 -17.28
CA PRO A 233 -0.58 0.68 -17.62
C PRO A 233 -0.77 1.63 -16.42
N ASN A 234 -1.29 1.14 -15.29
CA ASN A 234 -1.61 1.92 -14.12
C ASN A 234 -0.35 2.52 -13.46
N LYS A 235 -0.53 3.71 -12.89
CA LYS A 235 0.49 4.46 -12.17
C LYS A 235 -0.14 5.02 -10.91
N CYS A 236 0.60 4.98 -9.82
CA CYS A 236 0.28 5.76 -8.63
C CYS A 236 0.46 7.24 -8.99
N LYS A 237 -0.42 8.11 -8.47
CA LYS A 237 -0.34 9.54 -8.75
C LYS A 237 -0.64 10.41 -7.54
N PHE A 238 0.05 11.55 -7.48
CA PHE A 238 -0.33 12.68 -6.65
C PHE A 238 -0.66 13.88 -7.52
N GLU A 239 -1.81 14.49 -7.29
CA GLU A 239 -2.14 15.79 -7.86
C GLU A 239 -1.85 16.85 -6.80
N ILE A 240 -0.95 17.79 -7.11
CA ILE A 240 -0.54 18.84 -6.18
C ILE A 240 -0.87 20.22 -6.74
N SER A 241 -1.35 21.08 -5.84
CA SER A 241 -1.53 22.51 -6.13
C SER A 241 -0.20 23.21 -5.92
N THR A 242 0.20 24.05 -6.87
CA THR A 242 1.52 24.68 -6.89
C THR A 242 1.44 26.21 -6.93
N LYS A 243 2.55 26.86 -6.60
CA LYS A 243 2.78 28.30 -6.78
C LYS A 243 3.56 28.50 -8.09
N PRO A 244 3.28 29.56 -8.87
CA PRO A 244 4.05 29.89 -10.06
C PRO A 244 5.52 30.16 -9.74
N ASN A 245 6.40 29.93 -10.72
CA ASN A 245 7.84 30.24 -10.64
C ASN A 245 8.51 29.76 -9.34
N SER A 246 8.21 28.54 -8.92
CA SER A 246 8.63 27.99 -7.63
C SER A 246 9.36 26.67 -7.84
N LEU A 247 10.49 26.50 -7.14
CA LEU A 247 11.22 25.24 -7.06
C LEU A 247 10.64 24.38 -5.94
N TYR A 248 10.02 23.27 -6.30
CA TYR A 248 9.48 22.30 -5.37
C TYR A 248 10.47 21.17 -5.13
N ILE A 249 10.60 20.76 -3.88
CA ILE A 249 11.23 19.52 -3.45
C ILE A 249 10.12 18.59 -2.99
N PHE A 250 10.20 17.31 -3.35
CA PHE A 250 9.24 16.31 -2.92
C PHE A 250 9.90 14.99 -2.54
N GLN A 251 9.30 14.28 -1.59
CA GLN A 251 9.65 12.94 -1.17
C GLN A 251 8.41 12.05 -1.19
N ILE A 252 8.48 10.94 -1.92
CA ILE A 252 7.45 9.90 -1.94
C ILE A 252 7.92 8.79 -0.99
N GLY A 253 7.06 8.34 -0.07
CA GLY A 253 7.27 7.12 0.70
C GLY A 253 6.36 6.02 0.20
N ILE A 254 6.87 4.82 -0.04
CA ILE A 254 6.10 3.63 -0.39
C ILE A 254 6.31 2.54 0.66
N LYS A 255 5.23 1.86 1.04
CA LYS A 255 5.22 0.81 2.03
C LYS A 255 4.40 -0.37 1.52
N ASP A 256 4.93 -1.57 1.60
CA ASP A 256 4.27 -2.82 1.21
C ASP A 256 3.24 -3.32 2.27
N TYR A 257 2.78 -4.56 2.13
CA TYR A 257 1.91 -5.21 3.11
C TYR A 257 2.63 -5.50 4.45
N TRP A 258 3.90 -5.92 4.40
CA TRP A 258 4.68 -6.36 5.56
C TRP A 258 5.24 -5.20 6.41
N GLY A 259 5.22 -3.99 5.89
CA GLY A 259 5.71 -2.78 6.56
C GLY A 259 7.09 -2.32 6.10
N ASN A 260 7.68 -2.95 5.10
CA ASN A 260 8.93 -2.54 4.48
C ASN A 260 8.73 -1.20 3.77
N LEU A 261 9.61 -0.24 4.07
CA LEU A 261 9.47 1.16 3.64
C LEU A 261 10.61 1.55 2.72
N ASN A 262 10.29 2.12 1.57
CA ASN A 262 11.25 2.79 0.69
C ASN A 262 10.81 4.24 0.44
N ALA A 263 11.76 5.09 0.03
CA ALA A 263 11.48 6.48 -0.30
C ALA A 263 12.23 6.95 -1.55
N TYR A 264 11.59 7.83 -2.31
CA TYR A 264 12.16 8.50 -3.47
C TYR A 264 12.08 10.02 -3.26
N GLN A 265 13.11 10.75 -3.68
CA GLN A 265 13.14 12.20 -3.60
C GLN A 265 13.43 12.81 -4.97
N GLY A 266 12.79 13.93 -5.27
CA GLY A 266 13.00 14.66 -6.51
C GLY A 266 12.66 16.14 -6.38
N THR A 267 12.87 16.87 -7.46
CA THR A 267 12.56 18.30 -7.56
C THR A 267 11.88 18.62 -8.89
N PHE A 268 11.12 19.71 -8.94
CA PHE A 268 10.58 20.27 -10.18
C PHE A 268 10.35 21.78 -10.06
N ILE A 269 10.33 22.48 -11.18
CA ILE A 269 10.10 23.92 -11.24
C ILE A 269 8.77 24.19 -11.95
N THR A 270 7.95 25.07 -11.39
CA THR A 270 6.73 25.54 -12.04
C THR A 270 6.99 26.74 -12.94
N PRO A 271 6.29 26.87 -14.07
CA PRO A 271 6.42 28.03 -14.94
C PRO A 271 5.89 29.30 -14.27
N TYR A 272 6.31 30.45 -14.80
CA TYR A 272 5.77 31.76 -14.42
C TYR A 272 4.32 31.91 -14.89
N ASP A 273 3.49 32.62 -14.11
CA ASP A 273 2.15 33.03 -14.53
C ASP A 273 2.19 34.45 -15.13
N PRO A 274 1.90 34.61 -16.44
CA PRO A 274 1.87 35.93 -17.09
C PRO A 274 0.81 36.89 -16.53
N ASN A 275 -0.17 36.41 -15.76
CA ASN A 275 -1.20 37.26 -15.14
C ASN A 275 -0.79 37.82 -13.77
N LEU A 276 0.36 37.41 -13.21
CA LEU A 276 0.90 38.02 -11.99
C LEU A 276 1.58 39.34 -12.34
N SER A 277 1.06 40.45 -11.80
CA SER A 277 1.66 41.78 -11.91
C SER A 277 3.14 41.74 -11.54
N MET A 278 4.04 42.05 -12.48
CA MET A 278 5.46 42.18 -12.19
C MET A 278 5.66 43.26 -11.12
N PRO A 279 6.49 43.04 -10.07
CA PRO A 279 7.02 44.17 -9.31
C PRO A 279 7.78 45.09 -10.27
N THR A 280 7.43 46.36 -10.24
CA THR A 280 7.94 47.40 -11.14
C THR A 280 9.42 47.65 -10.86
N SER A 281 10.30 46.83 -11.42
CA SER A 281 11.70 47.18 -11.65
C SER A 281 12.29 46.22 -12.69
N SER A 282 12.24 46.60 -13.96
CA SER A 282 13.20 46.09 -14.92
C SER A 282 14.56 46.73 -14.61
N PRO A 283 15.63 45.95 -14.63
CA PRO A 283 16.67 46.28 -15.58
C PRO A 283 16.76 45.16 -16.63
N THR A 284 17.06 45.61 -17.83
CA THR A 284 17.27 44.82 -19.04
C THR A 284 18.29 43.71 -18.78
N THR A 285 17.87 42.44 -18.72
CA THR A 285 18.80 41.30 -18.72
C THR A 285 19.04 40.88 -20.16
N SER A 286 20.10 41.43 -20.76
CA SER A 286 20.93 40.61 -21.64
C SER A 286 21.33 39.36 -20.86
N VAL A 287 21.10 38.17 -21.42
CA VAL A 287 21.50 36.89 -20.83
C VAL A 287 23.01 36.87 -20.66
N ILE A 288 23.48 37.21 -19.47
CA ILE A 288 24.81 36.88 -18.97
C ILE A 288 24.56 35.76 -17.97
N GLN A 289 24.97 34.53 -18.29
CA GLN A 289 25.11 33.50 -17.28
C GLN A 289 26.18 34.00 -16.30
N ILE A 290 25.75 34.43 -15.11
CA ILE A 290 26.67 34.67 -14.01
C ILE A 290 27.09 33.28 -13.54
N GLU A 291 28.32 32.90 -13.85
CA GLU A 291 28.96 31.70 -13.34
C GLU A 291 29.06 31.84 -11.82
N ASP A 292 28.42 30.93 -11.09
CA ASP A 292 28.50 30.87 -9.63
C ASP A 292 29.87 30.33 -9.23
N LYS A 293 30.58 31.12 -8.42
CA LYS A 293 31.97 30.89 -7.96
C LYS A 293 32.04 30.79 -6.44
N GLU A 294 30.91 30.92 -5.74
CA GLU A 294 30.91 30.87 -4.29
C GLU A 294 30.82 29.42 -3.81
N PRO A 295 31.68 29.00 -2.86
CA PRO A 295 31.55 27.66 -2.29
C PRO A 295 30.31 27.51 -1.40
N PRO A 296 29.70 26.30 -1.37
CA PRO A 296 28.56 26.01 -0.52
C PRO A 296 28.89 26.15 0.97
N ILE A 297 27.96 26.65 1.76
CA ILE A 297 28.08 26.81 3.21
C ILE A 297 27.34 25.66 3.92
N ILE A 298 27.99 25.00 4.88
CA ILE A 298 27.34 24.03 5.77
C ILE A 298 26.60 24.80 6.86
N THR A 299 25.27 24.77 6.85
CA THR A 299 24.38 25.52 7.73
C THR A 299 24.09 24.80 9.04
N SER A 300 24.14 23.46 9.06
CA SER A 300 24.06 22.66 10.29
C SER A 300 24.83 21.35 10.17
N PHE A 301 25.32 20.81 11.29
CA PHE A 301 26.01 19.53 11.35
C PHE A 301 25.80 18.85 12.70
N ASN A 302 25.45 17.56 12.69
CA ASN A 302 25.25 16.73 13.88
C ASN A 302 25.78 15.30 13.66
N ILE A 303 26.34 14.71 14.70
CA ILE A 303 26.55 13.24 14.76
C ILE A 303 25.32 12.65 15.43
N ILE A 304 24.45 12.00 14.64
CA ILE A 304 23.17 11.48 15.14
C ILE A 304 23.31 10.10 15.79
N GLU A 305 24.33 9.33 15.39
CA GLU A 305 24.62 8.03 15.97
C GLU A 305 26.12 7.75 15.92
N LEU A 306 26.67 7.28 17.04
CA LEU A 306 28.05 6.82 17.14
C LEU A 306 28.09 5.54 17.95
N THR A 307 28.50 4.43 17.33
CA THR A 307 28.61 3.13 17.99
C THR A 307 30.09 2.76 18.24
N THR A 308 30.33 1.51 18.61
CA THR A 308 31.67 0.93 18.69
C THR A 308 32.32 0.74 17.31
N THR A 309 31.54 0.68 16.22
CA THR A 309 32.04 0.36 14.87
C THR A 309 31.49 1.24 13.75
N THR A 310 30.51 2.10 14.02
CA THR A 310 29.83 2.96 13.04
C THR A 310 29.71 4.40 13.51
N ILE A 311 29.63 5.32 12.56
CA ILE A 311 29.21 6.71 12.78
C ILE A 311 28.17 7.10 11.73
N THR A 312 27.13 7.81 12.14
CA THR A 312 26.12 8.41 11.27
C THR A 312 26.05 9.91 11.51
N ILE A 313 26.25 10.69 10.45
CA ILE A 313 26.22 12.15 10.47
C ILE A 313 24.98 12.67 9.73
N LYS A 314 24.47 13.82 10.17
CA LYS A 314 23.42 14.59 9.51
C LYS A 314 23.88 16.04 9.35
N PHE A 315 23.78 16.62 8.17
CA PHE A 315 24.17 18.01 7.94
C PHE A 315 23.30 18.68 6.88
N THR A 316 23.23 20.01 6.91
CA THR A 316 22.55 20.82 5.89
C THR A 316 23.49 21.85 5.27
N THR A 317 23.23 22.25 4.03
CA THR A 317 23.94 23.33 3.33
C THR A 317 23.01 24.53 3.07
N ASN A 318 23.54 25.61 2.49
CA ASN A 318 22.76 26.77 2.01
C ASN A 318 22.25 26.57 0.57
N GLU A 319 22.82 25.61 -0.16
CA GLU A 319 22.50 25.28 -1.55
C GLU A 319 22.70 23.79 -1.81
N TYR A 320 22.30 23.31 -2.99
CA TYR A 320 22.40 21.89 -3.33
C TYR A 320 23.84 21.45 -3.49
N THR A 321 24.22 20.39 -2.79
CA THR A 321 25.59 19.87 -2.82
C THR A 321 25.65 18.35 -2.89
N LEU A 322 26.79 17.84 -3.34
CA LEU A 322 27.21 16.47 -3.12
C LEU A 322 28.15 16.43 -1.90
N GLY A 323 27.73 15.72 -0.85
CA GLY A 323 28.58 15.44 0.30
C GLY A 323 29.55 14.29 0.04
N THR A 324 30.81 14.42 0.45
CA THR A 324 31.78 13.32 0.58
C THR A 324 32.26 13.26 2.01
N PHE A 325 31.95 12.17 2.70
CA PHE A 325 32.36 11.93 4.08
C PHE A 325 33.51 10.93 4.14
N SER A 326 34.67 11.40 4.60
CA SER A 326 35.91 10.62 4.67
C SER A 326 36.42 10.52 6.10
N ILE A 327 36.78 9.31 6.54
CA ILE A 327 37.28 9.02 7.89
C ILE A 327 38.74 8.55 7.78
N TYR A 328 39.59 9.05 8.67
CA TYR A 328 41.01 8.76 8.72
C TYR A 328 41.47 8.40 10.12
N THR A 329 42.48 7.54 10.23
CA THR A 329 43.22 7.32 11.47
C THR A 329 44.07 8.55 11.79
N TYR A 330 44.53 8.69 13.05
CA TYR A 330 45.49 9.76 13.41
C TYR A 330 46.84 9.69 12.69
N THR A 331 47.15 8.54 12.08
CA THR A 331 48.32 8.36 11.22
C THR A 331 48.04 8.75 9.75
N ASN A 332 46.96 9.49 9.49
CA ASN A 332 46.50 9.93 8.17
C ASN A 332 46.17 8.78 7.19
N LYS A 333 45.85 7.59 7.68
CA LYS A 333 45.40 6.48 6.82
C LYS A 333 43.90 6.58 6.58
N LEU A 334 43.48 6.63 5.31
CA LEU A 334 42.07 6.60 4.94
C LEU A 334 41.43 5.27 5.38
N VAL A 335 40.34 5.36 6.14
CA VAL A 335 39.54 4.22 6.61
C VAL A 335 38.35 4.01 5.69
N LEU A 336 37.67 5.10 5.33
CA LEU A 336 36.49 5.10 4.48
C LEU A 336 36.37 6.45 3.79
N ALA A 337 35.94 6.46 2.53
CA ALA A 337 35.33 7.62 1.89
C ALA A 337 33.95 7.19 1.38
N LYS A 338 32.92 7.97 1.68
CA LYS A 338 31.55 7.67 1.27
C LYS A 338 30.87 8.93 0.76
N LEU A 339 30.35 8.85 -0.45
CA LEU A 339 29.52 9.90 -1.04
C LEU A 339 28.13 9.90 -0.40
N SER A 340 27.54 11.08 -0.30
CA SER A 340 26.12 11.28 -0.07
C SER A 340 25.36 10.48 -1.13
N PRO A 341 24.29 9.78 -0.74
CA PRO A 341 23.47 9.05 -1.71
C PRO A 341 22.74 9.98 -2.69
N ILE A 342 22.65 11.28 -2.37
CA ILE A 342 21.87 12.29 -3.10
C ILE A 342 22.63 13.63 -3.20
N PHE A 343 22.36 14.38 -4.28
CA PHE A 343 22.71 15.79 -4.45
C PHE A 343 21.57 16.64 -3.89
N ASP A 344 21.75 17.24 -2.72
CA ASP A 344 20.66 17.85 -1.94
C ASP A 344 21.18 18.94 -0.99
N ILE A 345 20.29 19.56 -0.22
CA ILE A 345 20.62 20.50 0.86
C ILE A 345 20.77 19.75 2.20
N LEU A 346 19.99 18.69 2.44
CA LEU A 346 20.06 17.87 3.67
C LEU A 346 20.70 16.52 3.37
N HIS A 347 21.63 16.11 4.23
CA HIS A 347 22.38 14.87 4.03
C HIS A 347 22.44 14.03 5.29
N ILE A 348 22.32 12.71 5.14
CA ILE A 348 22.57 11.72 6.18
C ILE A 348 23.54 10.67 5.63
N ILE A 349 24.69 10.51 6.27
CA ILE A 349 25.73 9.57 5.81
C ILE A 349 26.17 8.68 6.97
N SER A 350 26.10 7.35 6.78
CA SER A 350 26.57 6.35 7.75
C SER A 350 27.79 5.58 7.23
N SER A 351 28.78 5.33 8.09
CA SER A 351 30.08 4.76 7.74
C SER A 351 30.09 3.26 7.40
N LYS A 352 29.00 2.51 7.66
CA LYS A 352 29.05 1.03 7.76
C LYS A 352 29.99 0.56 8.91
N PRO A 353 29.94 -0.71 9.37
CA PRO A 353 30.73 -1.18 10.51
C PRO A 353 32.20 -1.40 10.13
N VAL A 354 32.98 -0.32 10.09
CA VAL A 354 34.39 -0.30 9.64
C VAL A 354 35.35 0.30 10.68
N LEU A 355 34.82 0.81 11.80
CA LEU A 355 35.61 1.47 12.84
C LEU A 355 36.01 0.49 13.94
N VAL A 356 37.11 0.80 14.62
CA VAL A 356 37.64 0.03 15.75
C VAL A 356 37.14 0.67 17.05
N PRO A 357 36.64 -0.11 18.02
CA PRO A 357 36.16 0.43 19.30
C PRO A 357 37.23 1.19 20.08
N ASN A 358 36.82 2.20 20.84
CA ASN A 358 37.70 3.06 21.64
C ASN A 358 38.91 3.65 20.87
N TYR A 359 38.75 3.91 19.58
CA TYR A 359 39.80 4.48 18.74
C TYR A 359 39.45 5.92 18.34
N LYS A 360 40.45 6.80 18.36
CA LYS A 360 40.30 8.20 17.95
C LYS A 360 40.42 8.28 16.42
N TYR A 361 39.49 8.97 15.76
CA TYR A 361 39.51 9.26 14.33
C TYR A 361 39.44 10.77 14.08
N TYR A 362 39.83 11.19 12.89
CA TYR A 362 39.42 12.48 12.35
C TYR A 362 38.67 12.25 11.04
N ALA A 363 37.65 13.08 10.79
CA ALA A 363 36.85 13.01 9.60
C ALA A 363 36.84 14.33 8.84
N VAL A 364 36.65 14.22 7.54
CA VAL A 364 36.54 15.33 6.60
C VAL A 364 35.21 15.17 5.85
N LEU A 365 34.34 16.15 5.97
CA LEU A 365 33.16 16.32 5.15
C LEU A 365 33.47 17.36 4.06
N LYS A 366 33.50 16.95 2.80
CA LYS A 366 33.56 17.86 1.65
C LYS A 366 32.14 18.01 1.08
N VAL A 367 31.66 19.22 0.86
CA VAL A 367 30.41 19.50 0.14
C VAL A 367 30.74 20.26 -1.13
N GLU A 368 30.21 19.82 -2.26
CA GLU A 368 30.54 20.36 -3.60
C GLU A 368 29.25 20.68 -4.35
N ASP A 369 29.16 21.87 -4.94
CA ASP A 369 28.01 22.33 -5.72
C ASP A 369 28.03 21.76 -7.17
N ARG A 370 27.13 22.25 -8.03
CA ARG A 370 27.05 21.81 -9.43
C ARG A 370 28.17 22.37 -10.32
N ASN A 371 28.84 23.44 -9.88
CA ASN A 371 29.91 24.13 -10.60
C ASN A 371 31.30 23.73 -10.09
N ASN A 372 31.37 22.72 -9.21
CA ASN A 372 32.56 22.21 -8.53
C ASN A 372 33.18 23.17 -7.50
N ASN A 373 32.46 24.20 -7.05
CA ASN A 373 32.84 24.96 -5.87
C ASN A 373 32.61 24.08 -4.64
N TYR A 374 33.52 24.10 -3.68
CA TYR A 374 33.44 23.18 -2.54
C TYR A 374 33.89 23.79 -1.22
N THR A 375 33.27 23.33 -0.14
CA THR A 375 33.65 23.61 1.24
C THR A 375 34.03 22.31 1.94
N THR A 376 35.00 22.39 2.85
CA THR A 376 35.39 21.25 3.70
C THR A 376 35.23 21.57 5.17
N PHE A 377 34.58 20.67 5.90
CA PHE A 377 34.45 20.70 7.34
C PHE A 377 35.21 19.53 7.96
N ARG A 378 36.01 19.77 9.00
CA ARG A 378 36.84 18.76 9.66
C ARG A 378 36.46 18.66 11.12
N PHE A 379 36.34 17.44 11.63
CA PHE A 379 36.06 17.18 13.04
C PHE A 379 36.71 15.89 13.52
N GLU A 380 36.91 15.78 14.83
CA GLU A 380 37.47 14.60 15.47
C GLU A 380 36.39 13.88 16.28
N PHE A 381 36.49 12.55 16.38
CA PHE A 381 35.61 11.76 17.23
C PHE A 381 36.31 10.50 17.75
N THR A 382 35.85 9.97 18.88
CA THR A 382 36.32 8.70 19.45
C THR A 382 35.16 7.74 19.48
N THR A 383 35.29 6.57 18.86
CA THR A 383 34.25 5.52 18.92
C THR A 383 34.02 5.06 20.36
N SER A 384 32.78 4.72 20.69
CA SER A 384 32.41 4.32 22.05
C SER A 384 33.20 3.08 22.53
N PRO A 385 33.62 3.03 23.81
CA PRO A 385 34.26 1.85 24.39
C PRO A 385 33.25 0.71 24.66
N GLN A 386 31.97 1.01 24.92
CA GLN A 386 30.88 0.06 25.22
C GLN A 386 29.52 0.72 24.88
N GLY A 387 28.90 0.37 23.74
CA GLY A 387 27.52 0.75 23.38
C GLY A 387 27.36 1.92 22.39
N THR A 388 26.11 2.31 22.13
CA THR A 388 25.72 3.39 21.20
C THR A 388 25.58 4.73 21.92
N ILE A 389 26.26 5.76 21.43
CA ILE A 389 26.10 7.17 21.82
C ILE A 389 25.15 7.83 20.80
N LYS A 390 24.08 8.46 21.28
CA LYS A 390 23.16 9.24 20.43
C LYS A 390 23.36 10.73 20.70
N GLU A 391 23.39 11.51 19.62
CA GLU A 391 23.51 12.98 19.55
C GLU A 391 24.77 13.60 20.22
N ILE A 392 25.75 13.94 19.37
CA ILE A 392 26.86 14.83 19.75
C ILE A 392 26.72 16.12 18.94
N PHE A 393 26.49 17.23 19.63
CA PHE A 393 26.49 18.58 19.04
C PHE A 393 27.91 19.12 18.98
N LEU A 394 28.36 19.49 17.79
CA LEU A 394 29.61 20.22 17.59
C LEU A 394 29.28 21.64 17.11
N PRO A 395 30.03 22.67 17.53
CA PRO A 395 29.78 24.04 17.10
C PRO A 395 29.96 24.15 15.58
N THR A 396 29.02 24.85 14.92
CA THR A 396 29.05 25.15 13.49
C THR A 396 30.28 25.99 13.13
N SER A 397 30.89 25.69 11.97
CA SER A 397 32.03 26.45 11.45
C SER A 397 31.61 27.79 10.88
N THR A 398 32.19 28.88 11.37
CA THR A 398 32.31 30.13 10.61
C THR A 398 33.40 29.98 9.52
N PRO A 399 33.29 30.66 8.37
CA PRO A 399 34.36 30.71 7.39
C PRO A 399 35.59 31.44 7.99
N PRO A 400 36.82 31.15 7.54
CA PRO A 400 37.98 31.94 7.93
C PRO A 400 37.78 33.36 7.38
N SER A 401 37.57 34.32 8.27
CA SER A 401 37.60 35.74 7.94
C SER A 401 39.05 36.18 7.97
N ASP A 402 39.58 36.50 6.79
CA ASP A 402 40.74 37.36 6.72
C ASP A 402 40.38 38.72 7.31
N SER A 403 41.30 39.21 8.14
CA SER A 403 41.16 40.40 8.96
C SER A 403 41.04 41.66 8.10
N ILE A 404 40.27 42.67 8.56
CA ILE A 404 40.72 44.05 8.85
C ILE A 404 39.55 44.98 9.25
N LEU A 405 39.74 45.57 10.45
CA LEU A 405 39.36 46.88 11.02
C LEU A 405 37.89 47.33 11.20
N GLN A 406 37.50 47.31 12.49
CA GLN A 406 36.91 48.37 13.32
C GLN A 406 35.93 49.39 12.69
N TYR A 407 34.68 49.37 13.18
CA TYR A 407 34.04 50.54 13.80
C TYR A 407 32.85 50.10 14.68
N GLN A 408 32.72 50.69 15.87
CA GLN A 408 31.59 50.63 16.80
C GLN A 408 31.28 52.09 17.21
N PRO A 409 30.18 52.42 17.89
CA PRO A 409 28.76 52.06 17.72
C PRO A 409 27.87 53.33 17.61
N SER A 410 26.56 53.16 17.40
CA SER A 410 25.59 54.03 18.07
C SER A 410 24.34 53.25 18.47
N GLN A 411 24.06 53.28 19.78
CA GLN A 411 22.84 52.80 20.42
C GLN A 411 21.65 53.74 20.10
N GLN A 412 20.44 53.19 20.05
CA GLN A 412 19.29 53.85 20.67
C GLN A 412 18.19 52.85 21.04
N ILE A 413 17.72 53.01 22.28
CA ILE A 413 16.68 52.30 23.03
C ILE A 413 15.34 53.02 22.80
N PHE A 414 14.20 52.31 22.87
CA PHE A 414 12.92 52.64 23.57
C PHE A 414 11.91 51.51 23.24
N GLN A 415 11.47 50.62 24.16
CA GLN A 415 10.35 50.76 25.13
C GLN A 415 9.04 51.23 24.47
N THR A 416 7.82 50.69 24.64
CA THR A 416 7.21 49.74 25.59
C THR A 416 5.77 49.41 25.12
N SER A 417 5.23 48.25 25.55
CA SER A 417 3.84 47.93 25.95
C SER A 417 2.63 48.26 25.06
N THR A 418 1.70 47.29 24.87
CA THR A 418 0.41 47.28 25.59
C THR A 418 -0.29 45.90 25.50
N GLU A 419 -0.81 45.43 26.64
CA GLU A 419 -1.79 44.34 26.78
C GLU A 419 -3.15 44.71 26.19
N ILE A 420 -3.91 43.72 25.70
CA ILE A 420 -5.37 43.73 25.77
C ILE A 420 -5.86 42.37 26.28
N THR A 421 -6.52 42.42 27.44
CA THR A 421 -7.33 41.37 28.07
C THR A 421 -8.82 41.64 27.77
N LYS A 422 -9.66 40.58 27.79
CA LYS A 422 -11.15 40.52 27.91
C LYS A 422 -11.94 40.19 26.63
N THR A 423 -13.03 39.43 26.63
CA THR A 423 -13.62 38.38 27.50
C THR A 423 -14.71 37.72 26.65
N SER A 424 -15.02 36.47 26.97
CA SER A 424 -16.21 35.71 26.54
C SER A 424 -17.52 36.26 27.14
N GLU A 425 -18.65 35.87 26.51
CA GLU A 425 -20.07 36.07 26.90
C GLU A 425 -20.64 37.47 26.58
N GLU A 426 -21.73 37.70 25.84
CA GLU A 426 -22.90 36.94 25.39
C GLU A 426 -23.44 37.66 24.12
N ILE A 427 -23.86 36.93 23.07
CA ILE A 427 -25.11 37.22 22.35
C ILE A 427 -25.67 35.88 21.87
N SER A 428 -26.67 35.37 22.60
CA SER A 428 -27.61 34.38 22.11
C SER A 428 -28.80 35.07 21.44
N GLN A 429 -29.35 34.36 20.45
CA GLN A 429 -30.73 34.33 19.96
C GLN A 429 -31.00 34.85 18.55
N ILE A 430 -31.89 34.08 17.90
CA ILE A 430 -32.69 34.35 16.69
C ILE A 430 -31.94 33.96 15.40
N ALA A 431 -32.36 33.01 14.56
CA ALA A 431 -33.66 32.37 14.38
C ALA A 431 -33.49 30.90 13.93
N THR A 432 -34.28 30.05 14.57
CA THR A 432 -34.83 28.81 14.02
C THR A 432 -35.53 29.13 12.70
N GLN A 433 -34.89 28.82 11.57
CA GLN A 433 -35.60 28.67 10.30
C GLN A 433 -35.98 27.20 10.15
N THR A 434 -37.16 26.92 10.66
CA THR A 434 -38.03 25.84 10.21
C THR A 434 -38.19 25.99 8.70
N VAL A 435 -37.42 25.25 7.92
CA VAL A 435 -37.75 25.04 6.50
C VAL A 435 -38.99 24.18 6.49
N LYS A 436 -40.13 24.85 6.28
CA LYS A 436 -41.35 24.23 5.79
C LYS A 436 -40.97 23.30 4.65
N ILE A 437 -41.20 22.01 4.84
CA ILE A 437 -41.36 21.08 3.74
C ILE A 437 -42.69 21.47 3.10
N GLU A 438 -42.66 22.48 2.24
CA GLU A 438 -43.67 22.64 1.21
C GLU A 438 -43.52 21.42 0.30
N SER A 439 -44.56 20.59 0.31
CA SER A 439 -44.83 19.61 -0.72
C SER A 439 -44.88 20.33 -2.07
N LYS A 440 -43.73 20.44 -2.73
CA LYS A 440 -43.69 20.81 -4.15
C LYS A 440 -44.32 19.66 -4.92
N GLU A 441 -45.44 19.97 -5.56
CA GLU A 441 -46.15 19.11 -6.48
C GLU A 441 -45.19 18.41 -7.44
N ASN A 442 -45.39 17.10 -7.56
CA ASN A 442 -44.69 16.18 -8.44
C ASN A 442 -44.59 16.75 -9.86
N LYS A 443 -43.39 17.19 -10.26
CA LYS A 443 -43.11 17.55 -11.67
C LYS A 443 -42.87 16.33 -12.56
N TYR A 444 -42.87 15.13 -11.98
CA TYR A 444 -42.83 13.87 -12.69
C TYR A 444 -43.94 12.99 -12.12
N ASN A 445 -45.02 12.80 -12.89
CA ASN A 445 -45.99 11.72 -12.64
C ASN A 445 -45.26 10.39 -12.92
N MET A 446 -44.53 9.90 -11.92
CA MET A 446 -43.79 8.65 -12.00
C MET A 446 -44.54 7.62 -11.15
N ASP A 447 -45.28 6.73 -11.81
CA ASP A 447 -45.92 5.59 -11.15
C ASP A 447 -44.86 4.51 -10.89
N ILE A 448 -44.07 4.71 -9.83
CA ILE A 448 -43.09 3.71 -9.41
C ILE A 448 -43.80 2.61 -8.63
N ASN A 449 -44.12 1.50 -9.31
CA ASN A 449 -44.82 0.37 -8.72
C ASN A 449 -43.84 -0.73 -8.27
N PHE A 450 -43.72 -0.91 -6.95
CA PHE A 450 -42.83 -1.91 -6.36
C PHE A 450 -43.62 -3.19 -6.02
N ASN A 451 -43.39 -4.28 -6.75
CA ASN A 451 -43.97 -5.59 -6.44
C ASN A 451 -42.98 -6.45 -5.66
N PHE A 452 -43.27 -6.70 -4.38
CA PHE A 452 -42.44 -7.52 -3.50
C PHE A 452 -42.89 -8.98 -3.49
N GLN A 453 -42.66 -9.68 -4.59
CA GLN A 453 -42.62 -11.14 -4.63
C GLN A 453 -41.22 -11.55 -5.07
N ASN A 454 -40.55 -12.40 -4.29
CA ASN A 454 -39.25 -12.99 -4.64
C ASN A 454 -38.07 -12.00 -4.85
N SER A 455 -37.95 -10.96 -4.01
CA SER A 455 -36.77 -10.06 -4.00
C SER A 455 -36.53 -9.28 -5.31
N GLU A 456 -37.59 -8.99 -6.07
CA GLU A 456 -37.51 -8.21 -7.31
C GLU A 456 -38.05 -6.79 -7.09
N ILE A 457 -37.38 -5.77 -7.64
CA ILE A 457 -37.85 -4.38 -7.63
C ILE A 457 -38.10 -3.94 -9.06
N THR A 458 -39.30 -3.41 -9.34
CA THR A 458 -39.65 -2.86 -10.65
C THR A 458 -39.72 -1.33 -10.53
N ILE A 459 -39.11 -0.59 -11.46
CA ILE A 459 -39.11 0.88 -11.46
C ILE A 459 -39.56 1.35 -12.85
N ASP A 460 -40.82 1.72 -12.98
CA ASP A 460 -41.36 2.20 -14.26
C ASP A 460 -41.01 3.69 -14.48
N ILE A 461 -39.90 3.91 -15.18
CA ILE A 461 -39.49 5.22 -15.73
C ILE A 461 -39.68 5.17 -17.26
N PRO A 462 -40.23 6.21 -17.91
CA PRO A 462 -40.31 6.26 -19.37
C PRO A 462 -38.93 6.02 -20.00
N GLN A 463 -38.84 5.11 -20.98
CA GLN A 463 -37.57 4.68 -21.60
C GLN A 463 -36.66 5.84 -22.03
N ALA A 464 -37.26 6.94 -22.51
CA ALA A 464 -36.55 8.13 -22.95
C ALA A 464 -35.81 8.89 -21.83
N GLN A 465 -36.09 8.59 -20.56
CA GLN A 465 -35.54 9.30 -19.39
C GLN A 465 -34.69 8.41 -18.48
N LEU A 466 -34.62 7.10 -18.72
CA LEU A 466 -33.85 6.15 -17.90
C LEU A 466 -32.36 6.50 -17.81
N GLY A 467 -31.77 7.04 -18.89
CA GLY A 467 -30.36 7.44 -18.93
C GLY A 467 -30.03 8.71 -18.13
N ASN A 468 -31.04 9.46 -17.69
CA ASN A 468 -30.87 10.73 -16.97
C ASN A 468 -30.85 10.55 -15.44
N PHE A 469 -31.09 9.34 -14.94
CA PHE A 469 -31.20 9.09 -13.51
C PHE A 469 -30.15 8.10 -13.01
N ILE A 470 -29.71 8.32 -11.78
CA ILE A 470 -28.88 7.44 -10.98
C ILE A 470 -29.77 6.82 -9.90
N LEU A 471 -29.76 5.50 -9.77
CA LEU A 471 -30.41 4.80 -8.67
C LEU A 471 -29.38 4.46 -7.60
N GLU A 472 -29.62 4.92 -6.39
CA GLU A 472 -28.80 4.63 -5.21
C GLU A 472 -29.62 3.87 -4.18
N ILE A 473 -29.00 2.89 -3.54
CA ILE A 473 -29.61 2.07 -2.50
C ILE A 473 -28.70 2.11 -1.29
N TYR A 474 -29.25 2.60 -0.18
CA TYR A 474 -28.59 2.69 1.09
C TYR A 474 -29.18 1.69 2.07
N ASP A 475 -28.38 1.18 3.00
CA ASP A 475 -28.90 0.44 4.14
C ASP A 475 -29.45 1.38 5.23
N LYS A 476 -29.96 0.79 6.33
CA LYS A 476 -30.47 1.51 7.50
C LYS A 476 -29.46 2.46 8.16
N ASP A 477 -28.16 2.22 7.95
CA ASP A 477 -27.06 3.02 8.52
C ASP A 477 -26.58 4.10 7.52
N ASN A 478 -27.35 4.35 6.45
CA ASN A 478 -27.05 5.24 5.33
C ASN A 478 -25.75 4.86 4.58
N LYS A 479 -25.31 3.61 4.63
CA LYS A 479 -24.20 3.13 3.81
C LYS A 479 -24.71 2.79 2.43
N LEU A 480 -24.07 3.35 1.39
CA LEU A 480 -24.38 3.03 0.00
C LEU A 480 -24.06 1.55 -0.27
N ILE A 481 -25.08 0.75 -0.56
CA ILE A 481 -24.99 -0.67 -0.86
C ILE A 481 -24.88 -0.89 -2.37
N LYS A 482 -25.59 -0.09 -3.16
CA LYS A 482 -25.60 -0.23 -4.62
C LYS A 482 -25.89 1.11 -5.29
N ARG A 483 -25.17 1.39 -6.36
CA ARG A 483 -25.39 2.54 -7.25
C ARG A 483 -25.47 2.02 -8.67
N LEU A 484 -26.53 2.40 -9.38
CA LEU A 484 -26.74 2.05 -10.78
C LEU A 484 -26.83 3.34 -11.59
N GLU A 485 -25.92 3.48 -12.54
CA GLU A 485 -25.90 4.58 -13.50
C GLU A 485 -26.28 4.07 -14.89
N ASN A 486 -26.83 4.94 -15.74
CA ASN A 486 -27.22 4.63 -17.12
C ASN A 486 -28.21 3.45 -17.19
N ILE A 487 -29.31 3.54 -16.44
CA ILE A 487 -30.35 2.50 -16.37
C ILE A 487 -30.87 2.25 -17.80
N LYS A 488 -30.83 0.99 -18.28
CA LYS A 488 -31.30 0.62 -19.63
C LYS A 488 -32.61 -0.14 -19.63
N GLU A 489 -32.99 -0.69 -18.48
CA GLU A 489 -34.17 -1.52 -18.31
C GLU A 489 -35.04 -0.94 -17.19
N ASN A 490 -36.36 -0.90 -17.38
CA ASN A 490 -37.34 -0.48 -16.36
C ASN A 490 -37.56 -1.53 -15.26
N LYS A 491 -36.89 -2.68 -15.34
CA LYS A 491 -36.95 -3.75 -14.33
C LYS A 491 -35.56 -3.98 -13.75
N ILE A 492 -35.40 -3.80 -12.44
CA ILE A 492 -34.10 -3.93 -11.77
C ILE A 492 -34.22 -5.02 -10.70
N SER A 493 -33.79 -6.22 -11.02
CA SER A 493 -33.76 -7.32 -10.04
C SER A 493 -32.63 -7.11 -9.03
N LEU A 494 -32.99 -7.02 -7.74
CA LEU A 494 -32.04 -6.93 -6.64
C LEU A 494 -31.96 -8.28 -5.93
N ARG A 495 -31.11 -9.17 -6.46
CA ARG A 495 -30.80 -10.43 -5.78
C ARG A 495 -29.78 -10.15 -4.66
N ASP A 496 -29.87 -10.93 -3.58
CA ASP A 496 -28.90 -11.00 -2.47
C ASP A 496 -28.90 -9.86 -1.43
N LEU A 497 -29.96 -9.06 -1.32
CA LEU A 497 -30.14 -8.17 -0.17
C LEU A 497 -30.56 -8.97 1.08
N TYR A 498 -29.88 -8.73 2.19
CA TYR A 498 -30.22 -9.32 3.50
C TYR A 498 -31.57 -8.78 4.01
N LYS A 499 -32.15 -9.47 5.01
CA LYS A 499 -33.31 -8.95 5.73
C LYS A 499 -32.94 -7.60 6.37
N GLY A 500 -33.68 -6.54 6.06
CA GLY A 500 -33.35 -5.20 6.55
C GLY A 500 -34.16 -4.09 5.87
N ILE A 501 -34.01 -2.87 6.41
CA ILE A 501 -34.58 -1.65 5.85
C ILE A 501 -33.53 -1.01 4.93
N TYR A 502 -33.97 -0.68 3.72
CA TYR A 502 -33.16 -0.05 2.68
C TYR A 502 -33.82 1.23 2.21
N LYS A 503 -33.01 2.25 1.96
CA LYS A 503 -33.46 3.51 1.37
C LYS A 503 -33.07 3.54 -0.09
N ILE A 504 -34.07 3.63 -0.96
CA ILE A 504 -33.90 3.73 -2.40
C ILE A 504 -34.04 5.20 -2.78
N VAL A 505 -33.03 5.73 -3.47
CA VAL A 505 -32.93 7.12 -3.88
C VAL A 505 -32.72 7.17 -5.39
N LEU A 506 -33.49 8.02 -6.08
CA LEU A 506 -33.27 8.34 -7.49
C LEU A 506 -32.76 9.77 -7.58
N VAL A 507 -31.62 9.95 -8.24
CA VAL A 507 -30.93 11.24 -8.38
C VAL A 507 -30.89 11.61 -9.86
N ASP A 508 -31.25 12.85 -10.21
CA ASP A 508 -31.05 13.36 -11.57
C ASP A 508 -29.55 13.57 -11.82
N LYS A 509 -29.04 12.95 -12.88
CA LYS A 509 -27.61 12.95 -13.21
C LYS A 509 -27.08 14.35 -13.57
N ASN A 510 -27.93 15.20 -14.14
CA ASN A 510 -27.53 16.51 -14.63
C ASN A 510 -27.56 17.58 -13.53
N SER A 511 -28.54 17.51 -12.62
CA SER A 511 -28.64 18.47 -11.51
C SER A 511 -28.07 17.96 -10.19
N SER A 512 -27.80 16.65 -10.07
CA SER A 512 -27.47 15.98 -8.81
C SER A 512 -28.55 16.13 -7.73
N GLU A 513 -29.78 16.50 -8.11
CA GLU A 513 -30.90 16.63 -7.18
C GLU A 513 -31.59 15.28 -6.97
N VAL A 514 -31.99 15.00 -5.72
CA VAL A 514 -32.81 13.84 -5.39
C VAL A 514 -34.23 14.08 -5.92
N VAL A 515 -34.63 13.28 -6.90
CA VAL A 515 -35.96 13.36 -7.52
C VAL A 515 -36.95 12.38 -6.91
N PHE A 516 -36.46 11.32 -6.24
CA PHE A 516 -37.29 10.37 -5.53
C PHE A 516 -36.52 9.72 -4.37
N GLN A 517 -37.21 9.46 -3.26
CA GLN A 517 -36.67 8.70 -2.14
C GLN A 517 -37.77 7.86 -1.48
N LYS A 518 -37.48 6.60 -1.17
CA LYS A 518 -38.39 5.72 -0.42
C LYS A 518 -37.64 4.66 0.39
N ASP A 519 -38.11 4.43 1.62
CA ASP A 519 -37.62 3.34 2.46
C ASP A 519 -38.43 2.04 2.19
N VAL A 520 -37.73 0.91 2.16
CA VAL A 520 -38.24 -0.42 1.83
C VAL A 520 -37.71 -1.43 2.84
N GLU A 521 -38.61 -2.22 3.44
CA GLU A 521 -38.24 -3.31 4.34
C GLU A 521 -38.29 -4.66 3.61
N ILE A 522 -37.17 -5.37 3.58
CA ILE A 522 -37.05 -6.73 3.05
C ILE A 522 -37.17 -7.71 4.21
N ASN A 523 -38.20 -8.57 4.18
CA ASN A 523 -38.56 -9.48 5.28
C ASN A 523 -38.18 -10.96 5.10
N ASN A 524 -37.65 -11.36 3.94
CA ASN A 524 -37.36 -12.76 3.64
C ASN A 524 -35.92 -13.16 3.99
N GLU A 525 -35.73 -14.24 4.75
CA GLU A 525 -34.41 -14.88 4.93
C GLU A 525 -34.02 -15.66 3.65
N PRO A 526 -32.77 -15.57 3.17
CA PRO A 526 -32.33 -16.35 2.02
C PRO A 526 -32.33 -17.85 2.36
N LYS A 527 -32.98 -18.66 1.51
CA LYS A 527 -33.13 -20.13 1.64
C LYS A 527 -31.80 -20.89 1.83
N ALA A 528 -30.66 -20.27 1.54
CA ALA A 528 -29.32 -20.87 1.70
C ALA A 528 -28.86 -21.02 3.16
N MET A 529 -29.45 -20.31 4.13
CA MET A 529 -28.97 -20.31 5.53
C MET A 529 -29.63 -21.35 6.44
N GLU A 530 -30.78 -21.91 6.07
CA GLU A 530 -31.50 -22.87 6.92
C GLU A 530 -30.77 -24.24 6.97
N GLU A 531 -30.12 -24.64 5.87
CA GLU A 531 -29.28 -25.85 5.82
C GLU A 531 -27.94 -25.69 6.55
N GLN A 532 -27.33 -24.49 6.50
CA GLN A 532 -26.04 -24.23 7.17
C GLN A 532 -26.16 -24.21 8.70
N LYS A 533 -27.26 -23.66 9.25
CA LYS A 533 -27.54 -23.67 10.70
C LYS A 533 -27.75 -25.09 11.25
N ASN A 534 -28.35 -25.98 10.46
CA ASN A 534 -28.55 -27.38 10.84
C ASN A 534 -27.25 -28.20 10.79
N ASN A 535 -26.31 -27.84 9.91
CA ASN A 535 -25.00 -28.50 9.83
C ASN A 535 -24.01 -28.02 10.91
N LEU A 536 -24.04 -26.74 11.30
CA LEU A 536 -23.17 -26.21 12.38
C LEU A 536 -23.48 -26.80 13.76
N LYS A 537 -24.73 -27.16 14.04
CA LYS A 537 -25.11 -27.80 15.31
C LYS A 537 -24.58 -29.23 15.47
N LYS A 538 -24.20 -29.91 14.39
CA LYS A 538 -23.68 -31.30 14.43
C LYS A 538 -22.16 -31.40 14.59
N SER A 539 -21.37 -30.39 14.22
CA SER A 539 -19.89 -30.49 14.23
C SER A 539 -19.22 -30.05 15.54
N ASN A 540 -19.85 -29.15 16.33
CA ASN A 540 -19.20 -28.52 17.50
C ASN A 540 -19.14 -29.36 18.79
N ILE A 541 -19.61 -30.62 18.80
CA ILE A 541 -19.68 -31.43 20.04
C ILE A 541 -18.45 -32.34 20.24
N LYS A 542 -17.62 -32.61 19.22
CA LYS A 542 -16.54 -33.61 19.34
C LYS A 542 -15.16 -33.08 19.75
N LEU A 543 -14.84 -31.82 19.44
CA LEU A 543 -13.52 -31.25 19.75
C LEU A 543 -13.24 -31.02 21.26
N PRO A 544 -14.20 -30.52 22.07
CA PRO A 544 -13.92 -30.29 23.50
C PRO A 544 -13.83 -31.60 24.31
N LEU A 545 -14.48 -32.68 23.86
CA LEU A 545 -14.45 -33.97 24.56
C LEU A 545 -13.10 -34.69 24.42
N ILE A 546 -12.49 -34.64 23.24
CA ILE A 546 -11.16 -35.26 22.99
C ILE A 546 -10.09 -34.53 23.81
N PHE A 547 -10.18 -33.21 23.90
CA PHE A 547 -9.25 -32.41 24.69
C PHE A 547 -9.37 -32.70 26.20
N LEU A 548 -10.60 -32.83 26.71
CA LEU A 548 -10.86 -33.25 28.11
C LEU A 548 -10.32 -34.65 28.42
N LEU A 549 -10.42 -35.58 27.47
CA LEU A 549 -9.89 -36.95 27.62
C LEU A 549 -8.36 -36.96 27.72
N ILE A 550 -7.68 -36.18 26.89
CA ILE A 550 -6.21 -36.07 26.89
C ILE A 550 -5.72 -35.46 28.20
N VAL A 551 -6.35 -34.39 28.67
CA VAL A 551 -6.02 -33.76 29.96
C VAL A 551 -6.24 -34.74 31.11
N PHE A 552 -7.34 -35.51 31.09
CA PHE A 552 -7.61 -36.51 32.12
C PHE A 552 -6.54 -37.61 32.17
N ILE A 553 -6.10 -38.12 31.02
CA ILE A 553 -5.05 -39.15 30.93
C ILE A 553 -3.72 -38.62 31.49
N ILE A 554 -3.35 -37.37 31.20
CA ILE A 554 -2.11 -36.76 31.69
C ILE A 554 -2.15 -36.60 33.22
N VAL A 555 -3.26 -36.08 33.76
CA VAL A 555 -3.43 -35.89 35.20
C VAL A 555 -3.46 -37.22 35.93
N PHE A 556 -4.14 -38.23 35.38
CA PHE A 556 -4.22 -39.57 35.97
C PHE A 556 -2.86 -40.27 35.97
N SER A 557 -2.10 -40.16 34.87
CA SER A 557 -0.75 -40.72 34.76
C SER A 557 0.21 -40.08 35.77
N TYR A 558 0.09 -38.77 35.99
CA TYR A 558 0.87 -38.06 37.01
C TYR A 558 0.50 -38.50 38.43
N PHE A 559 -0.78 -38.74 38.71
CA PHE A 559 -1.24 -39.26 40.00
C PHE A 559 -0.73 -40.67 40.28
N ILE A 560 -0.77 -41.56 39.28
CA ILE A 560 -0.21 -42.91 39.38
C ILE A 560 1.30 -42.85 39.65
N TYR A 561 2.03 -42.04 38.89
CA TYR A 561 3.47 -41.86 39.09
C TYR A 561 3.79 -41.42 40.53
N LYS A 562 3.01 -40.46 41.05
CA LYS A 562 3.20 -39.94 42.41
C LYS A 562 2.83 -40.96 43.50
N LEU A 563 1.82 -41.80 43.27
CA LEU A 563 1.45 -42.90 44.18
C LEU A 563 2.52 -44.00 44.21
N ILE A 564 3.16 -44.29 43.08
CA ILE A 564 4.27 -45.26 43.00
C ILE A 564 5.49 -44.74 43.77
N GLN A 565 5.79 -43.44 43.69
CA GLN A 565 6.90 -42.82 44.42
C GLN A 565 6.67 -42.70 45.94
N GLN A 566 5.45 -42.86 46.44
CA GLN A 566 5.15 -42.87 47.88
C GLN A 566 5.21 -44.27 48.52
N LYS A 567 5.33 -45.33 47.71
CA LYS A 567 5.46 -46.73 48.17
C LYS A 567 6.89 -47.29 48.09
N ARG A 568 7.84 -46.49 47.62
CA ARG A 568 9.29 -46.72 47.77
C ARG A 568 9.79 -45.79 48.86
#